data_AF-A0A1E3K895-F1
#
_entry.id   AF-A0A1E3K895-F1
#
_cell.length_a   1.000
_cell.length_b   1.000
_cell.length_c   1.000
_cell.angle_alpha   90.00
_cell.angle_beta   90.00
_cell.angle_gamma   90.00
#
_symmetry.space_group_name_H-M   'P 1'
#
loop_
_entity.id
_entity.type
_entity.pdbx_description
1 polymer ?
#
loop_
_entity_poly.entity_id
_entity_poly.type
_entity_poly.pdbx_seq_one_letter_code
_entity_poly.pdbx_strand_id
1 'polypeptide(L)'
;MLLCLPSMPHPQQVRDIKKFLEIARRKDATLARIKKTAIKPSATVAQSKAKAAKTPTHVTKFKIRCSKYLYTLVLDDAEKAEKLRQSLPPGLKVEDLSVKAAKK
;
A
#
# COMPACT_ATOMS: atom_id res chain seq x y z
N MET A 1 1.91 26.78 -17.06
CA MET A 1 1.82 25.30 -16.94
C MET A 1 1.13 24.98 -15.64
N LEU A 2 -0.03 24.33 -15.74
CA LEU A 2 -1.06 24.25 -14.70
C LEU A 2 -0.60 23.39 -13.51
N LEU A 3 -0.47 24.01 -12.34
CA LEU A 3 -0.42 23.30 -11.05
C LEU A 3 -1.79 22.64 -10.84
N CYS A 4 -1.91 21.39 -11.29
CA CYS A 4 -3.05 20.53 -10.99
C CYS A 4 -3.01 20.23 -9.49
N LEU A 5 -3.76 20.99 -8.69
CA LEU A 5 -3.98 20.68 -7.28
C LEU A 5 -4.49 19.23 -7.19
N PRO A 6 -3.86 18.36 -6.39
CA PRO A 6 -4.33 17.00 -6.24
C PRO A 6 -5.67 17.04 -5.54
N SER A 7 -6.76 16.90 -6.30
CA SER A 7 -8.09 16.62 -5.74
C SER A 7 -7.93 15.49 -4.73
N MET A 8 -8.26 15.78 -3.46
CA MET A 8 -8.06 14.83 -2.38
C MET A 8 -8.79 13.54 -2.73
N PRO A 9 -8.08 12.45 -3.04
CA PRO A 9 -8.74 11.21 -3.41
C PRO A 9 -9.50 10.71 -2.20
N HIS A 10 -10.78 10.41 -2.38
CA HIS A 10 -11.53 9.70 -1.35
C HIS A 10 -10.89 8.32 -1.16
N PRO A 11 -10.31 8.01 0.01
CA PRO A 11 -9.64 6.74 0.23
C PRO A 11 -10.67 5.65 0.48
N GLN A 12 -10.49 4.49 -0.14
CA GLN A 12 -11.30 3.30 0.12
C GLN A 12 -10.40 2.12 0.47
N GLN A 13 -10.73 1.42 1.56
CA GLN A 13 -10.00 0.23 1.96
C GLN A 13 -10.59 -1.02 1.29
N VAL A 14 -9.72 -1.82 0.68
CA VAL A 14 -10.08 -3.13 0.11
C VAL A 14 -9.49 -4.20 1.04
N ARG A 15 -10.33 -5.16 1.45
CA ARG A 15 -9.91 -6.30 2.30
C ARG A 15 -9.58 -7.54 1.47
N ASP A 16 -10.31 -7.78 0.40
CA ASP A 16 -10.18 -8.98 -0.43
C ASP A 16 -9.15 -8.81 -1.55
N ILE A 17 -8.26 -9.80 -1.70
CA ILE A 17 -7.23 -9.82 -2.75
C ILE A 17 -7.84 -9.90 -4.15
N LYS A 18 -8.93 -10.68 -4.32
CA LYS A 18 -9.61 -10.84 -5.61
C LYS A 18 -10.14 -9.50 -6.14
N LYS A 19 -10.89 -8.78 -5.29
CA LYS A 19 -11.40 -7.44 -5.60
C LYS A 19 -10.27 -6.47 -5.93
N PHE A 20 -9.14 -6.56 -5.24
CA PHE A 20 -7.97 -5.72 -5.52
C PHE A 20 -7.40 -5.97 -6.93
N LEU A 21 -7.28 -7.22 -7.36
CA LEU A 21 -6.82 -7.56 -8.71
C LEU A 21 -7.82 -7.13 -9.80
N GLU A 22 -9.12 -7.22 -9.54
CA GLU A 22 -10.16 -6.70 -10.44
C GLU A 22 -10.03 -5.18 -10.64
N ILE A 23 -9.78 -4.44 -9.55
CA ILE A 23 -9.54 -2.99 -9.59
C ILE A 23 -8.24 -2.68 -10.36
N ALA A 24 -7.18 -3.46 -10.17
CA ALA A 24 -5.90 -3.26 -10.84
C ALA A 24 -5.97 -3.45 -12.37
N ARG A 25 -6.87 -4.31 -12.85
CA ARG A 25 -7.09 -4.57 -14.29
C ARG A 25 -8.07 -3.59 -14.93
N ARG A 26 -8.71 -2.74 -14.13
CA ARG A 26 -9.71 -1.77 -14.61
C ARG A 26 -9.01 -0.64 -15.36
N LYS A 27 -9.59 -0.21 -16.48
CA LYS A 27 -9.03 0.81 -17.40
C LYS A 27 -8.81 2.20 -16.78
N ASP A 28 -9.43 2.46 -15.63
CA ASP A 28 -9.32 3.69 -14.85
C ASP A 28 -8.20 3.66 -13.80
N ALA A 29 -7.56 2.49 -13.59
CA ALA A 29 -6.37 2.40 -12.76
C ALA A 29 -5.17 2.99 -13.53
N THR A 30 -4.59 4.06 -12.98
CA THR A 30 -3.52 4.82 -13.64
C THR A 30 -2.15 4.58 -13.01
N LEU A 31 -2.11 4.35 -11.69
CA LEU A 31 -0.88 4.25 -10.94
C LEU A 31 -1.06 3.36 -9.71
N ALA A 32 -0.13 2.42 -9.49
CA ALA A 32 -0.05 1.62 -8.29
C ALA A 32 1.16 2.06 -7.46
N ARG A 33 0.94 2.36 -6.19
CA ARG A 33 1.96 2.73 -5.20
C ARG A 33 2.11 1.60 -4.20
N ILE A 34 3.32 1.07 -4.08
CA ILE A 34 3.64 0.02 -3.12
C ILE A 34 4.41 0.67 -1.98
N LYS A 35 3.85 0.65 -0.78
CA LYS A 35 4.48 1.20 0.42
C LYS A 35 4.82 0.06 1.38
N LYS A 36 6.09 -0.36 1.37
CA LYS A 36 6.63 -1.29 2.36
C LYS A 36 6.92 -0.52 3.65
N THR A 37 6.29 -0.92 4.74
CA THR A 37 6.45 -0.30 6.06
C THR A 37 6.94 -1.36 7.03
N ALA A 38 8.12 -1.15 7.61
CA ALA A 38 8.53 -1.89 8.80
C ALA A 38 7.95 -1.16 10.00
N ILE A 39 6.88 -1.70 10.58
CA ILE A 39 6.33 -1.13 11.82
C ILE A 39 7.26 -1.56 12.93
N LYS A 40 8.18 -0.66 13.32
CA LYS A 40 8.87 -0.78 14.61
C LYS A 40 7.79 -0.56 15.67
N PRO A 41 7.61 -1.44 16.67
CA PRO A 41 6.66 -1.19 17.74
C PRO A 41 7.06 0.10 18.44
N SER A 42 6.39 1.20 18.11
CA SER A 42 6.55 2.47 18.79
C SER A 42 5.98 2.32 20.18
N ALA A 43 6.79 2.64 21.19
CA ALA A 43 6.32 2.98 22.52
C ALA A 43 5.20 4.03 22.41
N THR A 44 4.23 4.02 23.34
CA THR A 44 2.99 4.83 23.42
C THR A 44 1.85 4.24 22.56
N VAL A 45 0.83 3.57 23.11
CA VAL A 45 0.06 3.84 24.33
C VAL A 45 0.05 2.64 25.28
N ALA A 46 0.14 2.99 26.56
CA ALA A 46 0.28 2.11 27.70
C ALA A 46 -0.97 1.24 27.96
N GLN A 47 -0.69 0.03 28.48
CA GLN A 47 -1.54 -0.84 29.32
C GLN A 47 -2.67 -1.57 28.55
N SER A 48 -2.74 -2.90 28.47
CA SER A 48 -2.45 -3.92 29.48
C SER A 48 -2.11 -5.31 28.87
N LYS A 49 -1.09 -5.98 29.44
CA LYS A 49 -0.86 -7.44 29.59
C LYS A 49 -1.48 -8.38 28.52
N ALA A 50 -0.76 -9.25 27.81
CA ALA A 50 0.54 -9.86 28.05
C ALA A 50 1.10 -10.54 26.78
N LYS A 51 2.45 -10.61 26.69
CA LYS A 51 3.31 -11.64 26.05
C LYS A 51 3.01 -12.08 24.59
N ALA A 52 3.94 -12.15 23.65
CA ALA A 52 5.40 -12.13 23.69
C ALA A 52 5.95 -12.00 22.26
N ALA A 53 7.18 -11.47 22.14
CA ALA A 53 8.03 -11.53 20.94
C ALA A 53 7.46 -10.89 19.66
N LYS A 54 7.30 -9.55 19.66
CA LYS A 54 6.87 -8.79 18.49
C LYS A 54 8.04 -8.64 17.51
N THR A 55 8.23 -9.62 16.63
CA THR A 55 9.06 -9.53 15.42
C THR A 55 8.66 -8.30 14.60
N PRO A 56 9.59 -7.68 13.84
CA PRO A 56 9.25 -6.55 12.96
C PRO A 56 8.17 -7.00 11.97
N THR A 57 6.95 -6.53 12.15
CA THR A 57 5.85 -6.84 11.24
C THR A 57 6.05 -6.04 9.96
N HIS A 58 6.30 -6.76 8.86
CA HIS A 58 6.49 -6.20 7.53
C HIS A 58 5.13 -5.94 6.87
N VAL A 59 4.60 -4.74 7.06
CA VAL A 59 3.30 -4.37 6.49
C VAL A 59 3.50 -3.71 5.13
N THR A 60 2.97 -4.33 4.08
CA THR A 60 2.95 -3.76 2.73
C THR A 60 1.58 -3.18 2.42
N LYS A 61 1.55 -1.91 2.05
CA LYS A 61 0.32 -1.22 1.62
C LYS A 61 0.37 -1.02 0.11
N PHE A 62 -0.55 -1.65 -0.60
CA PHE A 62 -0.76 -1.42 -2.03
C PHE A 62 -1.82 -0.34 -2.21
N LYS A 63 -1.48 0.73 -2.92
CA LYS A 63 -2.36 1.88 -3.15
C LYS A 63 -2.59 2.04 -4.66
N ILE A 64 -3.80 1.83 -5.15
CA ILE A 64 -4.12 2.05 -6.57
C ILE A 64 -4.82 3.41 -6.71
N ARG A 65 -4.32 4.24 -7.61
CA ARG A 65 -4.99 5.46 -8.06
C ARG A 65 -5.96 5.11 -9.18
N CYS A 66 -7.23 5.29 -8.90
CA CYS A 66 -8.29 5.34 -9.91
C CYS A 66 -8.71 6.80 -10.16
N SER A 67 -9.65 7.03 -11.07
CA SER A 67 -10.14 8.38 -11.39
C SER A 67 -10.69 9.11 -10.16
N LYS A 68 -11.56 8.45 -9.38
CA LYS A 68 -12.27 9.05 -8.23
C LYS A 68 -11.70 8.66 -6.86
N TYR A 69 -11.27 7.41 -6.69
CA TYR A 69 -10.88 6.85 -5.40
C TYR A 69 -9.42 6.40 -5.38
N LEU A 70 -8.83 6.39 -4.18
CA LEU A 70 -7.58 5.71 -3.90
C LEU A 70 -7.90 4.41 -3.16
N TYR A 71 -7.69 3.27 -3.80
CA TYR A 71 -7.91 1.98 -3.16
C TYR A 71 -6.66 1.54 -2.41
N THR A 72 -6.81 1.14 -1.15
CA THR A 72 -5.70 0.66 -0.34
C THR A 72 -5.95 -0.78 0.12
N LEU A 73 -5.02 -1.68 -0.19
CA LEU A 73 -4.94 -3.02 0.38
C LEU A 73 -3.75 -3.07 1.35
N VAL A 74 -3.97 -3.58 2.55
CA VAL A 74 -2.94 -3.80 3.56
C VAL A 74 -2.69 -5.30 3.65
N LEU A 75 -1.42 -5.70 3.60
CA LEU A 75 -0.97 -7.08 3.70
C LEU A 75 0.22 -7.18 4.65
N ASP A 76 0.11 -8.05 5.63
CA ASP A 76 1.14 -8.31 6.63
C ASP A 76 2.12 -9.41 6.17
N ASP A 77 1.72 -10.26 5.24
CA ASP A 77 2.55 -11.33 4.66
C ASP A 77 3.49 -10.80 3.58
N ALA A 78 4.80 -10.81 3.84
CA ALA A 78 5.81 -10.34 2.89
C ALA A 78 5.87 -11.17 1.60
N GLU A 79 5.73 -12.50 1.70
CA GLU A 79 5.77 -13.40 0.53
C GLU A 79 4.57 -13.20 -0.40
N LYS A 80 3.36 -13.06 0.18
CA LYS A 80 2.15 -12.78 -0.61
C LYS A 80 2.22 -11.41 -1.25
N ALA A 81 2.79 -10.43 -0.56
CA ALA A 81 3.00 -9.10 -1.13
C ALA A 81 3.92 -9.12 -2.36
N GLU A 82 4.96 -9.96 -2.37
CA GLU A 82 5.82 -10.07 -3.56
C GLU A 82 5.09 -10.70 -4.75
N LYS A 83 4.33 -11.77 -4.52
CA LYS A 83 3.48 -12.40 -5.54
C LYS A 83 2.43 -11.45 -6.09
N LEU A 84 1.83 -10.63 -5.21
CA LEU A 84 0.88 -9.59 -5.60
C LEU A 84 1.52 -8.50 -6.46
N ARG A 85 2.75 -8.09 -6.14
CA ARG A 85 3.50 -7.14 -6.97
C ARG A 85 3.75 -7.69 -8.37
N GLN A 86 4.07 -8.97 -8.50
CA GLN A 86 4.29 -9.63 -9.79
C GLN A 86 2.99 -9.84 -10.58
N SER A 87 1.85 -9.98 -9.89
CA SER A 87 0.53 -10.17 -10.51
C SER A 87 -0.09 -8.87 -11.04
N LEU A 88 0.50 -7.70 -10.73
CA LEU A 88 0.02 -6.44 -11.27
C LEU A 88 0.26 -6.39 -12.78
N PRO A 89 -0.73 -5.94 -13.57
CA PRO A 89 -0.57 -5.85 -15.03
C PRO A 89 0.55 -4.86 -15.38
N PRO A 90 1.50 -5.23 -16.27
CA PRO A 90 2.66 -4.38 -16.62
C PRO A 90 2.28 -3.07 -17.33
N GLY A 91 1.04 -2.93 -17.80
CA GLY A 91 0.51 -1.66 -18.32
C GLY A 91 0.18 -0.64 -17.23
N LEU A 92 0.17 -1.03 -15.96
CA LEU A 92 -0.07 -0.15 -14.82
C LEU A 92 1.26 0.39 -14.30
N LYS A 93 1.39 1.72 -14.17
CA LYS A 93 2.60 2.37 -13.66
C LYS A 93 2.78 2.04 -12.18
N VAL A 94 3.82 1.28 -11.82
CA VAL A 94 4.11 0.89 -10.44
C VAL A 94 5.22 1.78 -9.85
N GLU A 95 4.91 2.54 -8.80
CA GLU A 95 5.86 3.31 -7.99
C GLU A 95 6.10 2.61 -6.64
N ASP A 96 7.35 2.25 -6.35
CA ASP A 96 7.73 1.74 -5.03
C ASP A 96 8.10 2.91 -4.11
N LEU A 97 7.24 3.20 -3.13
CA LEU A 97 7.45 4.25 -2.15
C LEU A 97 8.21 3.70 -0.94
N SER A 98 9.45 3.25 -1.10
CA SER A 98 10.29 3.04 0.09
C SER A 98 10.50 4.39 0.79
N VAL A 99 10.36 4.46 2.12
CA VAL A 99 10.90 5.59 2.91
C VAL A 99 12.43 5.41 2.95
N LYS A 100 13.07 5.43 1.78
CA LYS A 100 14.52 5.61 1.71
C LYS A 100 14.72 7.11 1.82
N ALA A 101 15.29 7.53 2.95
CA ALA A 101 15.85 8.87 3.09
C ALA A 101 16.64 9.17 1.82
N ALA A 102 16.33 10.28 1.17
CA ALA A 102 17.01 10.73 -0.04
C ALA A 102 18.52 10.65 0.23
N LYS A 103 19.22 9.83 -0.55
CA LYS A 103 20.67 9.80 -0.54
C LYS A 103 21.10 11.16 -1.13
N LYS A 104 21.57 12.05 -0.25
CA LYS A 104 22.19 13.33 -0.60
C LYS A 104 23.45 13.07 -1.42
#